data_AF-A0A944NXA9-F1
#
_entry.id   AF-A0A944NXA9-F1
#
_cell.length_a   1.000
_cell.length_b   1.000
_cell.length_c   1.000
_cell.angle_alpha   90.00
_cell.angle_beta   90.00
_cell.angle_gamma   90.00
#
_symmetry.space_group_name_H-M   'P 1'
#
loop_
_entity.id
_entity.type
_entity.pdbx_description
1 polymer ?
#
loop_
_entity_poly.entity_id
_entity_poly.type
_entity_poly.pdbx_seq_one_letter_code
_entity_poly.pdbx_strand_id
1 'polypeptide(L)'
;VCTGALILGGAGVLKGLKATTHWRAMADLESFGATPTDQRVVREGKVVTAAGVSSGIDMALTLAAEIAGEDVAKAIQLGIEYAPEPPFNAGHIGNAPEDRIEMVRSGLSRP
;
A
#
# COMPACT_ATOMS: atom_id res chain seq x y z
N VAL A 1 3.89 0.89 -5.01
CA VAL A 1 2.70 0.10 -4.59
C VAL A 1 3.14 -1.32 -4.26
N CYS A 2 2.58 -1.93 -3.22
CA CYS A 2 2.87 -3.30 -2.80
C CYS A 2 4.38 -3.49 -2.56
N THR A 3 4.93 -4.64 -2.93
CA THR A 3 6.36 -4.94 -2.87
C THR A 3 7.22 -4.08 -3.80
N GLY A 4 6.64 -3.24 -4.67
CA GLY A 4 7.40 -2.30 -5.49
C GLY A 4 8.23 -1.29 -4.68
N ALA A 5 7.86 -1.04 -3.41
CA ALA A 5 8.70 -0.23 -2.52
C ALA A 5 10.08 -0.87 -2.25
N LEU A 6 10.21 -2.20 -2.32
CA LEU A 6 11.49 -2.89 -2.16
C LEU A 6 12.47 -2.58 -3.31
N ILE A 7 11.96 -2.28 -4.52
CA ILE A 7 12.80 -1.84 -5.64
C ILE A 7 13.42 -0.48 -5.33
N LEU A 8 12.63 0.45 -4.77
CA LEU A 8 13.13 1.75 -4.30
C LEU A 8 14.11 1.59 -3.13
N GLY A 9 13.84 0.66 -2.23
CA GLY A 9 14.73 0.29 -1.13
C GLY A 9 16.09 -0.21 -1.63
N GLY A 10 16.09 -1.18 -2.56
CA GLY A 10 17.30 -1.71 -3.18
C GLY A 10 18.09 -0.68 -3.98
N ALA A 11 17.43 0.35 -4.51
CA ALA A 11 18.07 1.51 -5.15
C ALA A 11 18.59 2.56 -4.16
N GLY A 12 18.42 2.36 -2.84
CA GLY A 12 18.85 3.29 -1.80
C GLY A 12 17.97 4.53 -1.64
N VAL A 13 16.84 4.61 -2.35
CA VAL A 13 15.95 5.79 -2.36
C VAL A 13 15.22 5.98 -1.02
N LEU A 14 14.97 4.88 -0.30
CA LEU A 14 14.16 4.90 0.93
C LEU A 14 14.96 5.08 2.22
N LYS A 15 16.29 5.22 2.14
CA LYS A 15 17.14 5.31 3.33
C LYS A 15 16.78 6.53 4.18
N GLY A 16 16.43 6.30 5.44
CA GLY A 16 16.01 7.33 6.40
C GLY A 16 14.61 7.89 6.16
N LEU A 17 13.84 7.35 5.20
CA LEU A 17 12.48 7.78 4.91
C LEU A 17 11.46 6.84 5.54
N LYS A 18 10.33 7.38 5.97
CA LYS A 18 9.15 6.59 6.28
C LYS A 18 8.55 6.02 4.99
N ALA A 19 8.21 4.74 4.98
CA ALA A 19 7.65 4.08 3.80
C ALA A 19 6.72 2.93 4.17
N THR A 20 5.85 2.55 3.23
CA THR A 20 4.99 1.36 3.34
C THR A 20 5.22 0.41 2.16
N THR A 21 4.81 -0.85 2.33
CA THR A 21 4.89 -1.93 1.32
C THR A 21 3.77 -2.93 1.55
N HIS A 22 3.79 -4.07 0.86
CA HIS A 22 2.90 -5.19 1.19
C HIS A 22 3.17 -5.68 2.61
N TRP A 23 2.14 -5.96 3.41
CA TRP A 23 2.28 -6.33 4.83
C TRP A 23 3.27 -7.48 5.12
N ARG A 24 3.39 -8.45 4.19
CA ARG A 24 4.35 -9.57 4.28
C ARG A 24 5.82 -9.16 4.18
N ALA A 25 6.10 -7.97 3.63
CA ALA A 25 7.42 -7.51 3.27
C ALA A 25 7.89 -6.30 4.11
N MET A 26 7.23 -6.01 5.24
CA MET A 26 7.61 -4.87 6.08
C MET A 26 9.03 -5.01 6.66
N ALA A 27 9.44 -6.22 7.02
CA ALA A 27 10.79 -6.49 7.51
C ALA A 27 11.87 -6.29 6.42
N ASP A 28 11.56 -6.66 5.17
CA ASP A 28 12.45 -6.42 4.03
C ASP A 28 12.62 -4.91 3.78
N LEU A 29 11.55 -4.13 3.97
CA LEU A 29 11.58 -2.68 3.83
C LEU A 29 12.50 -2.02 4.89
N GLU A 30 12.44 -2.47 6.14
CA GLU A 30 13.32 -2.02 7.22
C GLU A 30 14.80 -2.29 6.92
N SER A 31 15.08 -3.46 6.31
CA SER A 31 16.44 -3.87 5.93
C SER A 31 17.09 -2.93 4.91
N PHE A 32 16.31 -2.13 4.17
CA PHE A 32 16.80 -1.07 3.27
C PHE A 32 17.01 0.29 3.95
N GLY A 33 16.89 0.36 5.27
CA GLY A 33 17.08 1.58 6.06
C GLY A 33 15.90 2.54 6.01
N ALA A 34 14.74 2.09 5.54
CA ALA A 34 13.49 2.84 5.66
C ALA A 34 12.89 2.65 7.07
N THR A 35 12.00 3.55 7.48
CA THR A 35 11.14 3.37 8.66
C THR A 35 9.78 2.83 8.21
N PRO A 36 9.47 1.54 8.40
CA PRO A 36 8.20 0.97 7.95
C PRO A 36 7.00 1.55 8.70
N THR A 37 5.86 1.64 8.01
CA THR A 37 4.57 2.01 8.61
C THR A 37 3.43 1.26 7.95
N ASP A 38 2.39 0.94 8.72
CA ASP A 38 1.15 0.31 8.28
C ASP A 38 0.19 1.26 7.54
N GLN A 39 0.54 2.54 7.40
CA GLN A 39 -0.24 3.50 6.63
C GLN A 39 -0.46 3.02 5.18
N ARG A 40 -1.68 3.23 4.68
CA ARG A 40 -2.12 2.77 3.36
C ARG A 40 -1.35 3.45 2.21
N VAL A 41 -1.08 4.74 2.36
CA VAL A 41 -0.28 5.58 1.45
C VAL A 41 0.62 6.46 2.32
N VAL A 42 1.88 6.58 1.96
CA VAL A 42 2.90 7.36 2.67
C VAL A 42 3.60 8.28 1.69
N ARG A 43 3.71 9.55 2.05
CA ARG A 43 4.40 10.58 1.26
C ARG A 43 5.54 11.17 2.07
N GLU A 44 6.76 11.03 1.57
CA GLU A 44 7.99 11.60 2.12
C GLU A 44 8.68 12.42 1.03
N GLY A 45 8.48 13.74 1.06
CA GLY A 45 8.95 14.65 0.02
C GLY A 45 8.42 14.27 -1.37
N LYS A 46 9.34 13.84 -2.25
CA LYS A 46 9.03 13.42 -3.63
C LYS A 46 8.72 11.93 -3.77
N VAL A 47 8.82 11.16 -2.70
CA VAL A 47 8.64 9.71 -2.73
C VAL A 47 7.28 9.38 -2.15
N VAL A 48 6.46 8.66 -2.93
CA VAL A 48 5.18 8.14 -2.48
C VAL A 48 5.21 6.62 -2.55
N THR A 49 4.90 5.98 -1.43
CA THR A 49 4.75 4.52 -1.34
C THR A 49 3.33 4.18 -0.91
N ALA A 50 2.85 3.01 -1.29
CA ALA A 50 1.51 2.55 -0.97
C ALA A 50 1.55 1.06 -0.64
N ALA A 51 0.69 0.66 0.29
CA ALA A 51 0.64 -0.67 0.91
C ALA A 51 0.23 -1.78 -0.09
N GLY A 52 -0.52 -2.80 0.33
CA GLY A 52 -0.94 -3.90 -0.54
C GLY A 52 -1.79 -3.47 -1.74
N VAL A 53 -1.54 -4.11 -2.90
CA VAL A 53 -2.22 -4.04 -4.22
C VAL A 53 -3.26 -2.91 -4.40
N SER A 54 -4.43 -3.02 -3.75
CA SER A 54 -5.54 -2.07 -3.94
C SER A 54 -5.27 -0.65 -3.46
N SER A 55 -4.30 -0.45 -2.56
CA SER A 55 -3.87 0.88 -2.12
C SER A 55 -3.30 1.74 -3.25
N GLY A 56 -2.92 1.13 -4.37
CA GLY A 56 -2.49 1.85 -5.57
C GLY A 56 -3.58 2.75 -6.14
N ILE A 57 -4.87 2.38 -6.00
CA ILE A 57 -5.99 3.20 -6.48
C ILE A 57 -6.09 4.47 -5.62
N ASP A 58 -6.06 4.32 -4.29
CA ASP A 58 -6.10 5.46 -3.36
C ASP A 58 -4.89 6.40 -3.53
N MET A 59 -3.71 5.83 -3.74
CA MET A 59 -2.51 6.59 -4.06
C MET A 59 -2.67 7.35 -5.38
N ALA A 60 -3.21 6.72 -6.41
CA ALA A 60 -3.42 7.36 -7.72
C ALA A 60 -4.43 8.50 -7.63
N LEU A 61 -5.54 8.34 -6.88
CA LEU A 61 -6.52 9.40 -6.67
C LEU A 61 -5.93 10.57 -5.88
N THR A 62 -5.15 10.29 -4.82
CA THR A 62 -4.42 11.32 -4.07
C THR A 62 -3.48 12.11 -4.99
N LEU A 63 -2.68 11.42 -5.80
CA LEU A 63 -1.76 12.05 -6.74
C LEU A 63 -2.49 12.82 -7.85
N ALA A 64 -3.61 12.31 -8.35
CA ALA A 64 -4.43 13.01 -9.34
C ALA A 64 -4.95 14.33 -8.77
N ALA A 65 -5.36 14.36 -7.50
CA ALA A 65 -5.79 15.60 -6.84
C ALA A 65 -4.63 16.61 -6.72
N GLU A 66 -3.43 16.15 -6.36
CA GLU A 66 -2.23 17.00 -6.29
C GLU A 66 -1.81 17.56 -7.65
N ILE A 67 -1.93 16.77 -8.73
CA ILE A 67 -1.41 17.11 -10.05
C ILE A 67 -2.42 17.89 -10.90
N ALA A 68 -3.69 17.47 -10.87
CA ALA A 68 -4.74 17.97 -11.75
C ALA A 68 -5.90 18.66 -11.01
N GLY A 69 -5.86 18.70 -9.68
CA GLY A 69 -6.89 19.29 -8.84
C GLY A 69 -7.97 18.30 -8.40
N GLU A 70 -8.68 18.65 -7.32
CA GLU A 70 -9.67 17.76 -6.69
C GLU A 70 -10.83 17.38 -7.63
N ASP A 71 -11.32 18.30 -8.45
CA ASP A 71 -12.46 18.04 -9.33
C ASP A 71 -12.15 16.96 -10.37
N VAL A 72 -10.93 16.97 -10.90
CA VAL A 72 -10.44 15.93 -11.82
C VAL A 72 -10.31 14.60 -11.08
N ALA A 73 -9.76 14.58 -9.87
CA ALA A 73 -9.65 13.36 -9.08
C ALA A 73 -11.03 12.75 -8.75
N LYS A 74 -12.01 13.58 -8.36
CA LYS A 74 -13.39 13.15 -8.11
C LYS A 74 -14.06 12.63 -9.39
N ALA A 75 -13.83 13.28 -10.53
CA ALA A 75 -14.32 12.81 -11.83
C ALA A 75 -13.69 11.47 -12.23
N ILE A 76 -12.38 11.29 -12.00
CA ILE A 76 -11.70 9.99 -12.21
C ILE A 76 -12.31 8.93 -11.30
N GLN A 77 -12.47 9.23 -10.01
CA GLN A 77 -13.06 8.32 -9.03
C GLN A 77 -14.44 7.84 -9.48
N LEU A 78 -15.30 8.76 -9.93
CA LEU A 78 -16.61 8.45 -10.49
C LEU A 78 -16.49 7.64 -11.80
N GLY A 79 -15.60 8.05 -12.71
CA GLY A 79 -15.44 7.44 -14.02
C GLY A 79 -14.95 5.99 -14.00
N ILE A 80 -14.23 5.60 -12.94
CA ILE A 80 -13.83 4.19 -12.71
C ILE A 80 -14.75 3.46 -11.70
N GLU A 81 -15.84 4.12 -11.27
CA GLU A 81 -16.77 3.64 -10.23
C GLU A 81 -16.05 3.13 -8.97
N TYR A 82 -15.05 3.88 -8.49
CA TYR A 82 -14.33 3.51 -7.27
C TYR A 82 -15.15 3.82 -6.01
N ALA A 83 -16.12 2.93 -5.75
CA ALA A 83 -16.99 2.86 -4.58
C ALA A 83 -16.85 1.46 -3.94
N PRO A 84 -15.76 1.19 -3.21
CA PRO A 84 -15.47 -0.16 -2.72
C PRO A 84 -16.49 -0.61 -1.67
N GLU A 85 -17.09 -1.78 -1.88
CA GLU A 85 -17.94 -2.50 -0.91
C GLU A 85 -17.35 -3.90 -0.60
N PRO A 86 -16.26 -4.00 0.20
CA PRO A 86 -15.65 -5.30 0.49
C PRO A 86 -16.63 -6.21 1.26
N PRO A 87 -16.89 -7.45 0.81
CA PRO A 87 -17.81 -8.37 1.50
C PRO A 87 -17.25 -8.93 2.81
N PHE A 88 -15.97 -8.69 3.11
CA PHE A 88 -15.27 -9.20 4.28
C PHE A 88 -14.34 -8.15 4.89
N ASN A 89 -14.16 -8.18 6.22
CA ASN A 89 -13.21 -7.31 6.94
C ASN A 89 -11.81 -7.96 7.11
N ALA A 90 -11.28 -8.58 6.05
CA ALA A 90 -9.99 -9.29 6.09
C ALA A 90 -8.90 -8.62 5.24
N GLY A 91 -9.12 -7.38 4.80
CA GLY A 91 -8.19 -6.64 3.93
C GLY A 91 -6.97 -6.02 4.62
N HIS A 92 -6.94 -6.03 5.96
CA HIS A 92 -5.86 -5.47 6.77
C HIS A 92 -5.43 -6.46 7.86
N ILE A 93 -4.12 -6.55 8.13
CA ILE A 93 -3.57 -7.52 9.10
C ILE A 93 -4.09 -7.30 10.52
N GLY A 94 -4.41 -6.06 10.88
CA GLY A 94 -5.00 -5.72 12.18
C GLY A 94 -6.46 -6.16 12.35
N ASN A 95 -7.15 -6.54 11.27
CA ASN A 95 -8.56 -6.96 11.30
C ASN A 95 -8.74 -8.43 10.92
N ALA A 96 -7.81 -9.00 10.14
CA ALA A 96 -7.92 -10.36 9.63
C ALA A 96 -7.72 -11.40 10.76
N PRO A 97 -8.54 -12.47 10.80
CA PRO A 97 -8.30 -13.60 11.71
C PRO A 97 -6.91 -14.23 11.50
N GLU A 98 -6.31 -14.72 12.58
CA GLU A 98 -4.96 -15.30 12.56
C GLU A 98 -4.82 -16.46 11.57
N ASP A 99 -5.84 -17.31 11.45
CA ASP A 99 -5.85 -18.44 10.52
C ASP A 99 -5.88 -17.97 9.04
N ARG A 100 -6.45 -16.81 8.74
CA ARG A 100 -6.40 -16.19 7.40
C ARG A 100 -5.02 -15.60 7.12
N ILE A 101 -4.39 -14.97 8.12
CA ILE A 101 -3.02 -14.46 7.99
C ILE A 101 -2.07 -15.63 7.70
N GLU A 102 -2.20 -16.73 8.44
CA GLU A 102 -1.35 -17.90 8.27
C GLU A 102 -1.59 -18.60 6.93
N MET A 103 -2.85 -18.73 6.51
CA MET A 103 -3.19 -19.21 5.17
C MET A 103 -2.56 -18.37 4.06
N VAL A 104 -2.44 -17.04 4.21
CA VAL A 104 -1.73 -16.22 3.22
C VAL A 104 -0.21 -16.42 3.28
N ARG A 105 0.37 -16.61 4.48
CA ARG A 105 1.81 -16.92 4.64
C ARG A 105 2.18 -18.25 4.00
N SER A 106 1.31 -19.26 4.10
CA SER A 106 1.48 -20.60 3.50
C SER A 106 1.23 -20.66 1.97
N GLY A 107 1.01 -19.51 1.33
CA GLY A 107 0.73 -19.45 -0.12
C GLY A 107 -0.69 -19.89 -0.49
N LEU A 108 -1.66 -19.64 0.39
CA LEU A 108 -3.07 -20.04 0.26
C LEU A 108 -3.31 -21.54 0.38
N SER A 109 -2.31 -22.27 0.88
CA SER A 109 -2.49 -23.67 1.27
C SER A 109 -3.39 -23.70 2.51
N ARG A 110 -4.44 -24.54 2.48
CA ARG A 110 -5.25 -24.76 3.67
C ARG A 110 -4.36 -25.42 4.75
N PRO A 111 -4.40 -24.95 6.00
CA PRO A 111 -3.79 -25.68 7.10
C PRO A 111 -4.43 -27.07 7.26
#